data_AF-A0A950KMC8-F1
#
_entry.id   AF-A0A950KMC8-F1
#
_cell.length_a   1.000
_cell.length_b   1.000
_cell.length_c   1.000
_cell.angle_alpha   90.00
_cell.angle_beta   90.00
_cell.angle_gamma   90.00
#
_symmetry.space_group_name_H-M   'P 1'
#
loop_
_entity.id
_entity.type
_entity.pdbx_description
1 polymer ?
#
loop_
_entity_poly.entity_id
_entity_poly.type
_entity_poly.pdbx_seq_one_letter_code
_entity_poly.pdbx_strand_id
1 'polypeptide(L)'
;MSDDGTIAESREALALPSSPDRAVVLRRIVSTKGPARMRAVLDLRFDFGRRGARRVRRGDDGVWSARAGDAHARWLGAERAKARRYRGGTVLELELELDAGRHHDLVLVLDADGKSPLPEPEHAWEGTESAWRERVPELEQTMAPRDARHAYAILSGLTSAAGGMVAAATTSLPERAEEGRSFDYRFAWIRDQCYAGQAVARAGGHPLLDDAVRFVSAQLLAHGPDLRPAYTTAGDRVPDEVKIDLPGYPGGQDTIGNWVNKQFQLDAFGEALLLLAAAADHDRLDADGWRAAEVAAEAIAARWQEPDAGIWELDPDHFTHSRLTCAAGLRQAARRQPVGAKAREWLVLADRITAKASAEAVHPSGRWQRSPSDERIDAALLLPAIRGAVAPEDPRTIATLKAVEGELTEDGYCYRYRPDERPLGRAEGAFLLCGFFLSLAYQQQGDAVAAARWFERNRAACGTAGLLAEEFDVIQRQLRGNIPQAFVHALLLECAAAQHGDVRERDGDSVTNSEFRGTPTREVT
;
A
#
# COMPACT_ATOMS: atom_id res chain seq x y z
N MET A 1 -20.90 17.60 -17.01
CA MET A 1 -21.51 18.11 -18.24
C MET A 1 -22.79 18.79 -17.82
N SER A 2 -22.92 20.08 -18.07
CA SER A 2 -24.16 20.82 -17.81
C SER A 2 -25.13 20.66 -18.98
N ASP A 3 -26.40 21.00 -18.74
CA ASP A 3 -27.50 20.85 -19.70
C ASP A 3 -27.31 21.63 -21.03
N ASP A 4 -26.38 22.59 -21.05
CA ASP A 4 -25.99 23.40 -22.21
C ASP A 4 -24.80 22.83 -23.00
N GLY A 5 -24.26 21.67 -22.59
CA GLY A 5 -23.10 21.04 -23.23
C GLY A 5 -21.75 21.63 -22.83
N THR A 6 -21.71 22.51 -21.82
CA THR A 6 -20.45 23.02 -21.24
C THR A 6 -19.73 21.90 -20.46
N ILE A 7 -18.40 21.87 -20.62
CA ILE A 7 -17.50 20.95 -19.93
C ILE A 7 -16.42 21.80 -19.24
N ALA A 8 -16.34 21.64 -17.92
CA ALA A 8 -15.26 22.19 -17.10
C ALA A 8 -14.51 21.03 -16.44
N GLU A 9 -13.19 21.19 -16.31
CA GLU A 9 -12.28 20.27 -15.64
C GLU A 9 -11.70 20.97 -14.41
N SER A 10 -11.59 20.26 -13.29
CA SER A 10 -10.89 20.74 -12.09
C SER A 10 -9.70 19.82 -11.83
N ARG A 11 -8.50 20.37 -11.94
CA ARG A 11 -7.25 19.67 -11.58
C ARG A 11 -6.84 20.08 -10.19
N GLU A 12 -6.38 19.12 -9.39
CA GLU A 12 -5.99 19.33 -8.00
C GLU A 12 -4.68 18.63 -7.71
N ALA A 13 -3.81 19.30 -6.96
CA ALA A 13 -2.54 18.72 -6.53
C ALA A 13 -2.10 19.30 -5.19
N LEU A 14 -1.38 18.51 -4.41
CA LEU A 14 -0.48 19.04 -3.39
C LEU A 14 0.84 19.39 -4.07
N ALA A 15 1.24 20.66 -3.96
CA ALA A 15 2.41 21.14 -4.69
C ALA A 15 3.69 20.48 -4.18
N LEU A 16 4.59 20.17 -5.12
CA LEU A 16 5.94 19.71 -4.83
C LEU A 16 6.99 20.76 -5.29
N PRO A 17 8.13 20.89 -4.58
CA PRO A 17 8.49 20.16 -3.35
C PRO A 17 7.68 20.64 -2.13
N SER A 18 7.29 19.69 -1.27
CA SER A 18 6.60 19.94 0.00
C SER A 18 7.58 20.07 1.16
N SER A 19 7.19 20.74 2.25
CA SER A 19 7.94 20.74 3.51
C SER A 19 7.04 20.40 4.71
N PRO A 20 7.58 19.90 5.84
CA PRO A 20 6.77 19.51 7.00
C PRO A 20 5.94 20.65 7.60
N ASP A 21 6.40 21.89 7.44
CA ASP A 21 5.81 23.12 7.97
C ASP A 21 4.93 23.87 6.96
N ARG A 22 4.79 23.35 5.73
CA ARG A 22 4.06 24.02 4.64
C ARG A 22 3.39 23.03 3.69
N ALA A 23 2.07 23.19 3.52
CA ALA A 23 1.30 22.53 2.48
C ALA A 23 0.74 23.57 1.50
N VAL A 24 0.82 23.28 0.20
CA VAL A 24 0.23 24.12 -0.85
C VAL A 24 -0.74 23.26 -1.64
N VAL A 25 -2.03 23.60 -1.58
CA VAL A 25 -3.07 22.97 -2.38
C VAL A 25 -3.29 23.81 -3.63
N LEU A 26 -3.04 23.23 -4.79
CA LEU A 26 -3.29 23.81 -6.10
C LEU A 26 -4.64 23.32 -6.62
N ARG A 27 -5.46 24.23 -7.13
CA ARG A 27 -6.66 23.89 -7.89
C ARG A 27 -6.73 24.73 -9.16
N ARG A 28 -6.73 24.09 -10.32
CA ARG A 28 -6.85 24.72 -11.64
C ARG A 28 -8.18 24.34 -12.26
N ILE A 29 -9.03 25.33 -12.46
CA ILE A 29 -10.34 25.16 -13.09
C ILE A 29 -10.20 25.54 -14.56
N VAL A 30 -10.50 24.63 -15.49
CA VAL A 30 -10.36 24.84 -16.93
C VAL A 30 -11.72 24.70 -17.59
N SER A 31 -12.14 25.69 -18.38
CA SER A 31 -13.34 25.56 -19.23
C SER A 31 -12.95 24.90 -20.54
N THR A 32 -13.12 23.59 -20.67
CA THR A 32 -12.65 22.84 -21.86
C THR A 32 -13.60 22.96 -23.05
N LYS A 33 -14.90 23.10 -22.79
CA LYS A 33 -15.92 23.33 -23.83
C LYS A 33 -17.00 24.28 -23.32
N GLY A 34 -17.29 25.34 -24.07
CA GLY A 34 -18.26 26.36 -23.67
C GLY A 34 -17.75 27.25 -22.53
N PRO A 35 -18.44 28.36 -22.21
CA PRO A 35 -18.14 29.18 -21.04
C PRO A 35 -18.64 28.49 -19.77
N ALA A 36 -17.80 28.41 -18.73
CA ALA A 36 -18.15 27.81 -17.45
C ALA A 36 -18.53 28.87 -16.42
N ARG A 37 -19.63 28.63 -15.71
CA ARG A 37 -20.00 29.37 -14.50
C ARG A 37 -19.87 28.44 -13.30
N MET A 38 -19.06 28.83 -12.32
CA MET A 38 -18.76 27.98 -11.17
C MET A 38 -18.74 28.80 -9.89
N ARG A 39 -19.25 28.20 -8.82
CA ARG A 39 -19.13 28.73 -7.47
C ARG A 39 -18.10 27.94 -6.70
N ALA A 40 -17.00 28.59 -6.33
CA ALA A 40 -15.98 28.04 -5.45
C ALA A 40 -16.25 28.46 -4.00
N VAL A 41 -16.21 27.50 -3.08
CA VAL A 41 -16.46 27.71 -1.66
C VAL A 41 -15.26 27.20 -0.86
N LEU A 42 -14.65 28.08 -0.06
CA LEU A 42 -13.61 27.70 0.90
C LEU A 42 -14.17 27.82 2.33
N ASP A 43 -14.42 26.67 2.95
CA ASP A 43 -14.79 26.55 4.37
C ASP A 43 -13.68 25.79 5.12
N LEU A 44 -12.74 26.53 5.70
CA LEU A 44 -11.62 25.94 6.44
C LEU A 44 -12.10 25.51 7.83
N ARG A 45 -12.04 24.19 8.07
CA ARG A 45 -12.35 23.56 9.35
C ARG A 45 -11.15 22.81 9.90
N PHE A 46 -10.94 22.90 11.20
CA PHE A 46 -9.88 22.20 11.92
C PHE A 46 -10.44 21.49 13.14
N ASP A 47 -9.61 20.64 13.76
CA ASP A 47 -10.03 19.79 14.89
C ASP A 47 -11.25 18.95 14.50
N PHE A 48 -11.15 18.27 13.35
CA PHE A 48 -12.21 17.43 12.77
C PHE A 48 -13.57 18.16 12.68
N GLY A 49 -13.61 19.33 12.03
CA GLY A 49 -14.87 20.06 11.81
C GLY A 49 -15.32 20.95 12.97
N ARG A 50 -14.79 20.75 14.19
CA ARG A 50 -15.26 21.41 15.43
C ARG A 50 -15.06 22.92 15.44
N ARG A 51 -14.06 23.42 14.70
CA ARG A 51 -13.67 24.83 14.73
C ARG A 51 -13.48 25.35 13.31
N GLY A 52 -14.13 26.46 12.98
CA GLY A 52 -13.91 27.18 11.74
C GLY A 52 -12.80 28.23 11.84
N ALA A 53 -12.28 28.64 10.68
CA ALA A 53 -11.22 29.62 10.58
C ALA A 53 -11.55 30.97 11.26
N ARG A 54 -10.52 31.58 11.85
CA ARG A 54 -10.58 32.87 12.57
C ARG A 54 -9.73 33.91 11.87
N ARG A 55 -9.94 35.19 12.23
CA ARG A 55 -9.16 36.33 11.71
C ARG A 55 -9.12 36.39 10.17
N VAL A 56 -10.23 36.02 9.54
CA VAL A 56 -10.36 36.04 8.08
C VAL A 56 -10.36 37.49 7.58
N ARG A 57 -9.41 37.83 6.71
CA ARG A 57 -9.25 39.17 6.14
C ARG A 57 -8.64 39.08 4.74
N ARG A 58 -8.98 40.05 3.89
CA ARG A 58 -8.35 40.23 2.57
C ARG A 58 -7.28 41.31 2.68
N GLY A 59 -6.08 41.03 2.15
CA GLY A 59 -5.02 42.03 1.99
C GLY A 59 -5.26 42.94 0.78
N ASP A 60 -4.46 44.00 0.66
CA ASP A 60 -4.48 44.92 -0.49
C ASP A 60 -3.96 44.25 -1.78
N ASP A 61 -3.16 43.19 -1.62
CA ASP A 61 -2.70 42.28 -2.67
C ASP A 61 -3.80 41.32 -3.19
N GLY A 62 -5.01 41.40 -2.63
CA GLY A 62 -6.13 40.52 -2.99
C GLY A 62 -6.09 39.14 -2.34
N VAL A 63 -5.05 38.82 -1.56
CA VAL A 63 -4.89 37.52 -0.91
C VAL A 63 -5.74 37.46 0.36
N TRP A 64 -6.51 36.38 0.52
CA TRP A 64 -7.23 36.12 1.76
C TRP A 64 -6.34 35.43 2.76
N SER A 65 -6.28 35.92 4.00
CA SER A 65 -5.55 35.30 5.10
C SER A 65 -6.49 34.91 6.24
N ALA A 66 -6.20 33.78 6.88
CA ALA A 66 -6.96 33.26 8.01
C ALA A 66 -6.06 32.48 8.97
N ARG A 67 -6.55 32.25 10.19
CA ARG A 67 -5.97 31.30 11.15
C ARG A 67 -6.86 30.05 11.22
N ALA A 68 -6.28 28.89 10.92
CA ALA A 68 -6.93 27.59 10.96
C ALA A 68 -6.19 26.71 11.97
N GLY A 69 -6.67 26.68 13.22
CA GLY A 69 -5.96 26.02 14.32
C GLY A 69 -4.57 26.61 14.53
N ASP A 70 -3.56 25.74 14.45
CA ASP A 70 -2.15 26.09 14.57
C ASP A 70 -1.48 26.45 13.24
N ALA A 71 -2.22 26.42 12.14
CA ALA A 71 -1.76 26.84 10.82
C ALA A 71 -2.31 28.22 10.41
N HIS A 72 -1.49 28.97 9.69
CA HIS A 72 -1.92 30.13 8.90
C HIS A 72 -2.35 29.63 7.52
N ALA A 73 -3.49 30.15 7.05
CA ALA A 73 -4.01 29.87 5.72
C ALA A 73 -3.98 31.14 4.88
N ARG A 74 -3.49 31.03 3.64
CA ARG A 74 -3.54 32.09 2.63
C ARG A 74 -4.14 31.54 1.35
N TRP A 75 -5.16 32.21 0.81
CA TRP A 75 -5.90 31.79 -0.38
C TRP A 75 -5.75 32.83 -1.50
N LEU A 76 -5.14 32.41 -2.61
CA LEU A 76 -4.78 33.21 -3.77
C LEU A 76 -5.73 32.91 -4.93
N GLY A 77 -5.83 33.85 -5.88
CA GLY A 77 -6.78 33.77 -7.00
C GLY A 77 -8.24 33.98 -6.58
N ALA A 78 -8.46 34.56 -5.40
CA ALA A 78 -9.78 34.73 -4.82
C ALA A 78 -10.08 36.19 -4.44
N GLU A 79 -9.48 37.14 -5.15
CA GLU A 79 -9.58 38.57 -4.85
C GLU A 79 -11.02 39.09 -4.88
N ARG A 80 -11.89 38.47 -5.69
CA ARG A 80 -13.33 38.77 -5.81
C ARG A 80 -14.22 37.97 -4.85
N ALA A 81 -13.65 37.09 -4.01
CA ALA A 81 -14.44 36.30 -3.07
C ALA A 81 -15.11 37.19 -2.02
N LYS A 82 -16.25 36.72 -1.50
CA LYS A 82 -17.03 37.37 -0.45
C LYS A 82 -16.98 36.53 0.82
N ALA A 83 -16.75 37.17 1.96
CA ALA A 83 -16.75 36.51 3.26
C ALA A 83 -18.16 36.46 3.84
N ARG A 84 -18.65 35.26 4.16
CA ARG A 84 -19.93 35.04 4.84
C ARG A 84 -19.70 34.43 6.21
N ARG A 85 -20.13 35.13 7.26
CA ARG A 85 -20.06 34.64 8.64
C ARG A 85 -21.29 33.78 8.97
N TYR A 86 -21.07 32.70 9.72
CA TYR A 86 -22.12 31.85 10.26
C TYR A 86 -21.72 31.37 11.66
N ARG A 87 -22.63 30.66 12.34
CA ARG A 87 -22.33 30.06 13.66
C ARG A 87 -21.26 28.98 13.50
N GLY A 88 -20.03 29.30 13.89
CA GLY A 88 -18.91 28.34 13.89
C GLY A 88 -17.74 28.69 12.96
N GLY A 89 -17.84 29.74 12.12
CA GLY A 89 -16.73 30.15 11.26
C GLY A 89 -17.06 31.23 10.24
N THR A 90 -16.17 31.37 9.25
CA THR A 90 -16.34 32.25 8.09
C THR A 90 -16.05 31.42 6.83
N VAL A 91 -16.99 31.44 5.89
CA VAL A 91 -16.84 30.85 4.56
C VAL A 91 -16.43 31.94 3.58
N LEU A 92 -15.56 31.63 2.63
CA LEU A 92 -15.28 32.47 1.47
C LEU A 92 -15.96 31.89 0.24
N GLU A 93 -16.79 32.68 -0.43
CA GLU A 93 -17.54 32.29 -1.62
C GLU A 93 -17.05 33.13 -2.82
N LEU A 94 -16.69 32.46 -3.91
CA LEU A 94 -16.21 33.07 -5.15
C LEU A 94 -17.07 32.59 -6.32
N GLU A 95 -17.67 33.54 -7.05
CA GLU A 95 -18.32 33.26 -8.33
C GLU A 95 -17.31 33.47 -9.45
N LEU A 96 -17.15 32.46 -10.30
CA LEU A 96 -16.25 32.42 -11.43
C LEU A 96 -17.05 32.32 -12.73
N GLU A 97 -16.72 33.18 -13.68
CA GLU A 97 -17.10 33.05 -15.08
C GLU A 97 -15.81 32.86 -15.88
N LEU A 98 -15.75 31.78 -16.64
CA LEU A 98 -14.58 31.37 -17.41
C LEU A 98 -14.96 31.17 -18.87
N ASP A 99 -14.28 31.88 -19.77
CA ASP A 99 -14.43 31.66 -21.21
C ASP A 99 -13.85 30.28 -21.61
N ALA A 100 -14.36 29.72 -22.71
CA ALA A 100 -13.85 28.47 -23.25
C ALA A 100 -12.34 28.58 -23.56
N GLY A 101 -11.58 27.55 -23.15
CA GLY A 101 -10.12 27.47 -23.29
C GLY A 101 -9.34 28.25 -22.22
N ARG A 102 -10.01 29.01 -21.34
CA ARG A 102 -9.35 29.69 -20.22
C ARG A 102 -9.33 28.81 -18.97
N HIS A 103 -8.37 29.11 -18.09
CA HIS A 103 -8.30 28.52 -16.76
C HIS A 103 -8.21 29.60 -15.68
N HIS A 104 -8.55 29.21 -14.45
CA HIS A 104 -8.38 30.01 -13.25
C HIS A 104 -7.75 29.16 -12.14
N ASP A 105 -6.69 29.67 -11.53
CA ASP A 105 -6.01 29.00 -10.42
C ASP A 105 -6.49 29.53 -9.07
N LEU A 106 -6.74 28.60 -8.16
CA LEU A 106 -6.97 28.83 -6.74
C LEU A 106 -5.86 28.12 -5.98
N VAL A 107 -5.11 28.87 -5.19
CA VAL A 107 -4.00 28.31 -4.41
C VAL A 107 -4.22 28.54 -2.93
N LEU A 108 -4.25 27.46 -2.15
CA LEU A 108 -4.34 27.50 -0.69
C LEU A 108 -2.99 27.12 -0.09
N VAL A 109 -2.33 28.09 0.54
CA VAL A 109 -1.09 27.88 1.30
C VAL A 109 -1.45 27.73 2.78
N LEU A 110 -1.02 26.63 3.38
CA LEU A 110 -1.08 26.36 4.81
C LEU A 110 0.35 26.31 5.35
N ASP A 111 0.68 27.12 6.36
CA ASP A 111 2.01 27.10 6.99
C ASP A 111 1.95 27.44 8.49
N ALA A 112 3.07 27.25 9.19
CA ALA A 112 3.12 27.44 10.63
C ALA A 112 2.99 28.91 11.07
N ASP A 113 3.57 29.87 10.33
CA ASP A 113 3.80 31.25 10.79
C ASP A 113 3.21 32.37 9.91
N GLY A 114 2.63 32.02 8.76
CA GLY A 114 2.01 32.94 7.81
C GLY A 114 3.00 33.68 6.91
N LYS A 115 4.30 33.34 6.94
CA LYS A 115 5.37 34.10 6.29
C LYS A 115 6.03 33.38 5.12
N SER A 116 5.66 32.14 4.84
CA SER A 116 6.27 31.42 3.71
C SER A 116 6.04 32.17 2.38
N PRO A 117 6.95 32.08 1.41
CA PRO A 117 6.76 32.71 0.10
C PRO A 117 5.45 32.24 -0.55
N LEU A 118 4.74 33.17 -1.17
CA LEU A 118 3.56 32.84 -1.96
C LEU A 118 4.00 32.21 -3.28
N PRO A 119 3.46 31.03 -3.65
CA PRO A 119 3.81 30.39 -4.91
C PRO A 119 3.19 31.15 -6.07
N GLU A 120 3.92 31.22 -7.18
CA GLU A 120 3.34 31.57 -8.48
C GLU A 120 2.66 30.30 -9.03
N PRO A 121 1.35 30.35 -9.39
CA PRO A 121 0.60 29.14 -9.72
C PRO A 121 1.17 28.31 -10.88
N GLU A 122 1.62 28.94 -11.97
CA GLU A 122 2.15 28.19 -13.12
C GLU A 122 3.44 27.45 -12.75
N HIS A 123 4.37 28.14 -12.09
CA HIS A 123 5.60 27.50 -11.61
C HIS A 123 5.33 26.38 -10.60
N ALA A 124 4.29 26.52 -9.77
CA ALA A 124 3.92 25.47 -8.81
C ALA A 124 3.36 24.23 -9.51
N TRP A 125 2.55 24.40 -10.57
CA TRP A 125 2.08 23.29 -11.40
C TRP A 125 3.24 22.60 -12.12
N GLU A 126 4.07 23.36 -12.83
CA GLU A 126 5.24 22.85 -13.56
C GLU A 126 6.21 22.09 -12.64
N GLY A 127 6.52 22.67 -11.47
CA GLY A 127 7.37 22.03 -10.47
C GLY A 127 6.76 20.74 -9.92
N THR A 128 5.44 20.71 -9.72
CA THR A 128 4.74 19.52 -9.22
C THR A 128 4.73 18.39 -10.25
N GLU A 129 4.42 18.70 -11.50
CA GLU A 129 4.44 17.72 -12.59
C GLU A 129 5.85 17.18 -12.84
N SER A 130 6.86 18.05 -12.80
CA SER A 130 8.27 17.66 -12.97
C SER A 130 8.73 16.75 -11.83
N ALA A 131 8.40 17.10 -10.57
CA ALA A 131 8.75 16.27 -9.42
C ALA A 131 8.13 14.87 -9.47
N TRP A 132 6.87 14.75 -9.91
CA TRP A 132 6.23 13.44 -10.09
C TRP A 132 6.85 12.64 -11.25
N ARG A 133 7.19 13.30 -12.36
CA ARG A 133 7.85 12.67 -13.51
C ARG A 133 9.24 12.15 -13.15
N GLU A 134 9.99 12.87 -12.32
CA GLU A 134 11.30 12.44 -11.82
C GLU A 134 11.20 11.31 -10.80
N ARG A 135 10.16 11.34 -9.95
CA ARG A 135 9.99 10.35 -8.88
C ARG A 135 9.51 8.99 -9.37
N VAL A 136 8.61 8.96 -10.35
CA VAL A 136 7.94 7.72 -10.79
C VAL A 136 8.70 7.11 -11.98
N PRO A 137 9.32 5.92 -11.84
CA PRO A 137 10.02 5.27 -12.94
C PRO A 137 9.06 4.82 -14.04
N GLU A 138 9.58 4.55 -15.24
CA GLU A 138 8.77 4.18 -16.41
C GLU A 138 8.16 2.76 -16.32
N LEU A 139 8.82 1.82 -15.65
CA LEU A 139 8.35 0.43 -15.39
C LEU A 139 7.81 -0.32 -16.63
N GLU A 140 8.40 -0.08 -17.81
CA GLU A 140 7.97 -0.67 -19.09
C GLU A 140 8.08 -2.20 -19.13
N GLN A 141 8.97 -2.77 -18.31
CA GLN A 141 9.25 -4.21 -18.23
C GLN A 141 8.33 -4.92 -17.22
N THR A 142 7.08 -4.51 -17.15
CA THR A 142 6.03 -5.13 -16.31
C THR A 142 4.85 -5.53 -17.18
N MET A 143 4.03 -6.48 -16.74
CA MET A 143 2.89 -6.94 -17.56
C MET A 143 1.80 -5.86 -17.75
N ALA A 144 1.74 -4.89 -16.84
CA ALA A 144 0.78 -3.78 -16.85
C ALA A 144 1.51 -2.47 -16.49
N PRO A 145 2.30 -1.88 -17.42
CA PRO A 145 3.16 -0.74 -17.13
C PRO A 145 2.43 0.46 -16.55
N ARG A 146 1.23 0.77 -17.07
CA ARG A 146 0.44 1.90 -16.56
C ARG A 146 0.05 1.69 -15.10
N ASP A 147 -0.48 0.52 -14.76
CA ASP A 147 -0.93 0.17 -13.41
C ASP A 147 0.27 0.08 -12.45
N ALA A 148 1.40 -0.48 -12.89
CA ALA A 148 2.63 -0.55 -12.11
C ALA A 148 3.19 0.84 -11.77
N ARG A 149 3.26 1.75 -12.75
CA ARG A 149 3.64 3.16 -12.53
C ARG A 149 2.69 3.86 -11.57
N HIS A 150 1.40 3.61 -11.72
CA HIS A 150 0.38 4.22 -10.87
C HIS A 150 0.50 3.73 -9.42
N ALA A 151 0.68 2.42 -9.21
CA ALA A 151 0.96 1.85 -7.90
C ALA A 151 2.24 2.44 -7.28
N TYR A 152 3.33 2.57 -8.04
CA TYR A 152 4.55 3.22 -7.57
C TYR A 152 4.29 4.68 -7.14
N ALA A 153 3.52 5.43 -7.93
CA ALA A 153 3.15 6.81 -7.61
C ALA A 153 2.32 6.89 -6.32
N ILE A 154 1.38 5.96 -6.11
CA ILE A 154 0.57 5.88 -4.90
C ILE A 154 1.45 5.58 -3.69
N LEU A 155 2.30 4.54 -3.75
CA LEU A 155 3.22 4.21 -2.66
C LEU A 155 4.13 5.41 -2.35
N SER A 156 4.66 6.08 -3.37
CA SER A 156 5.45 7.31 -3.22
C SER A 156 4.68 8.47 -2.58
N GLY A 157 3.38 8.59 -2.84
CA GLY A 157 2.52 9.62 -2.25
C GLY A 157 2.10 9.31 -0.82
N LEU A 158 2.07 8.04 -0.43
CA LEU A 158 1.82 7.57 0.94
C LEU A 158 3.08 7.61 1.82
N THR A 159 4.26 7.73 1.22
CA THR A 159 5.54 7.84 1.92
C THR A 159 5.86 9.28 2.31
N SER A 160 6.07 9.49 3.61
CA SER A 160 6.49 10.80 4.14
C SER A 160 7.96 11.09 3.84
N ALA A 161 8.38 12.35 4.01
CA ALA A 161 9.79 12.73 3.88
C ALA A 161 10.72 12.06 4.92
N ALA A 162 10.17 11.49 6.00
CA ALA A 162 10.90 10.71 6.98
C ALA A 162 11.05 9.22 6.59
N GLY A 163 10.47 8.80 5.47
CA GLY A 163 10.54 7.43 4.93
C GLY A 163 9.41 6.51 5.38
N GLY A 164 8.69 6.84 6.47
CA GLY A 164 7.53 6.08 6.89
C GLY A 164 6.35 6.26 5.93
N MET A 165 5.84 5.15 5.40
CA MET A 165 4.70 5.05 4.50
C MET A 165 3.44 4.71 5.30
N VAL A 166 2.38 5.51 5.16
CA VAL A 166 1.11 5.17 5.80
C VAL A 166 0.45 3.95 5.15
N ALA A 167 -0.22 3.10 5.94
CA ALA A 167 -1.00 1.97 5.41
C ALA A 167 -2.14 2.44 4.50
N ALA A 168 -2.74 3.60 4.79
CA ALA A 168 -3.63 4.32 3.88
C ALA A 168 -3.68 5.82 4.19
N ALA A 169 -4.14 6.62 3.23
CA ALA A 169 -4.36 8.06 3.42
C ALA A 169 -5.65 8.39 4.21
N THR A 170 -6.45 7.38 4.55
CA THR A 170 -7.75 7.53 5.22
C THR A 170 -7.76 6.91 6.60
N THR A 171 -8.79 7.29 7.36
CA THR A 171 -9.19 6.67 8.61
C THR A 171 -10.71 6.45 8.58
N SER A 172 -11.20 5.57 9.44
CA SER A 172 -12.61 5.45 9.82
C SER A 172 -13.55 4.93 8.74
N LEU A 173 -13.02 4.59 7.55
CA LEU A 173 -13.80 3.94 6.51
C LEU A 173 -14.04 2.48 6.92
N PRO A 174 -15.30 2.06 7.11
CA PRO A 174 -15.57 0.75 7.64
C PRO A 174 -15.29 -0.35 6.61
N GLU A 175 -14.69 -1.45 7.06
CA GLU A 175 -14.72 -2.74 6.32
C GLU A 175 -16.19 -3.14 6.10
N ARG A 176 -17.02 -2.97 7.14
CA ARG A 176 -18.48 -3.11 7.09
C ARG A 176 -19.22 -2.11 7.95
N ALA A 177 -20.27 -1.54 7.36
CA ALA A 177 -21.15 -0.62 8.06
C ALA A 177 -21.80 -1.33 9.27
N GLU A 178 -21.87 -0.60 10.39
CA GLU A 178 -22.49 -0.99 11.65
C GLU A 178 -21.79 -2.11 12.44
N GLU A 179 -20.66 -2.64 11.94
CA GLU A 179 -19.93 -3.74 12.58
C GLU A 179 -18.75 -3.28 13.47
N GLY A 180 -18.49 -1.97 13.57
CA GLY A 180 -17.47 -1.42 14.47
C GLY A 180 -16.01 -1.67 14.03
N ARG A 181 -15.80 -2.00 12.76
CA ARG A 181 -14.49 -2.27 12.15
C ARG A 181 -14.01 -1.07 11.33
N SER A 182 -13.77 0.04 12.03
CA SER A 182 -13.29 1.30 11.46
C SER A 182 -11.95 1.63 12.13
N PHE A 183 -10.89 1.72 11.34
CA PHE A 183 -9.53 1.90 11.85
C PHE A 183 -8.85 3.15 11.25
N ASP A 184 -7.91 3.73 12.00
CA ASP A 184 -7.02 4.79 11.51
C ASP A 184 -5.76 4.17 10.91
N TYR A 185 -5.64 4.25 9.58
CA TYR A 185 -4.56 3.64 8.80
C TYR A 185 -3.48 4.65 8.39
N ARG A 186 -3.53 5.87 8.94
CA ARG A 186 -2.57 6.95 8.63
C ARG A 186 -1.24 6.80 9.40
N PHE A 187 -0.86 5.56 9.69
CA PHE A 187 0.37 5.18 10.40
C PHE A 187 1.17 4.19 9.56
N ALA A 188 2.47 4.07 9.84
CA ALA A 188 3.38 3.19 9.13
C ALA A 188 3.45 1.82 9.80
N TRP A 189 2.78 0.84 9.20
CA TRP A 189 2.93 -0.58 9.58
C TRP A 189 4.23 -1.14 9.04
N ILE A 190 4.98 -1.86 9.87
CA ILE A 190 6.25 -2.47 9.50
C ILE A 190 6.04 -3.46 8.34
N ARG A 191 5.01 -4.30 8.41
CA ARG A 191 4.70 -5.26 7.34
C ARG A 191 4.38 -4.57 6.02
N ASP A 192 3.52 -3.56 6.04
CA ASP A 192 3.13 -2.80 4.85
C ASP A 192 4.34 -2.13 4.20
N GLN A 193 5.23 -1.56 5.02
CA GLN A 193 6.51 -1.01 4.57
C GLN A 193 7.40 -2.08 3.92
N CYS A 194 7.47 -3.28 4.51
CA CYS A 194 8.21 -4.41 3.95
C CYS A 194 7.62 -4.88 2.61
N TYR A 195 6.30 -4.97 2.47
CA TYR A 195 5.66 -5.32 1.19
C TYR A 195 5.91 -4.28 0.12
N ALA A 196 5.79 -2.99 0.45
CA ALA A 196 6.12 -1.93 -0.49
C ALA A 196 7.58 -2.00 -0.96
N GLY A 197 8.53 -2.18 -0.04
CA GLY A 197 9.95 -2.30 -0.39
C GLY A 197 10.25 -3.57 -1.20
N GLN A 198 9.69 -4.72 -0.85
CA GLN A 198 9.83 -5.97 -1.63
C GLN A 198 9.24 -5.83 -3.05
N ALA A 199 8.07 -5.20 -3.18
CA ALA A 199 7.44 -4.93 -4.46
C ALA A 199 8.27 -3.98 -5.33
N VAL A 200 8.80 -2.92 -4.72
CA VAL A 200 9.71 -1.99 -5.40
C VAL A 200 10.95 -2.74 -5.87
N ALA A 201 11.63 -3.49 -4.99
CA ALA A 201 12.81 -4.29 -5.36
C ALA A 201 12.50 -5.23 -6.54
N ARG A 202 11.34 -5.91 -6.52
CA ARG A 202 10.92 -6.77 -7.63
C ARG A 202 10.74 -6.00 -8.94
N ALA A 203 10.25 -4.76 -8.88
CA ALA A 203 10.14 -3.86 -10.01
C ALA A 203 11.46 -3.12 -10.37
N GLY A 204 12.47 -3.19 -9.50
CA GLY A 204 13.80 -2.59 -9.64
C GLY A 204 14.33 -1.93 -8.36
N GLY A 205 15.65 -1.70 -8.27
CA GLY A 205 16.29 -1.04 -7.13
C GLY A 205 16.06 0.48 -7.05
N HIS A 206 14.81 0.93 -7.08
CA HIS A 206 14.42 2.35 -7.11
C HIS A 206 14.44 3.01 -5.71
N PRO A 207 14.49 4.36 -5.60
CA PRO A 207 14.68 5.06 -4.32
C PRO A 207 13.69 4.71 -3.21
N LEU A 208 12.44 4.38 -3.55
CA LEU A 208 11.42 4.00 -2.57
C LEU A 208 11.79 2.73 -1.76
N LEU A 209 12.69 1.88 -2.29
CA LEU A 209 13.29 0.77 -1.54
C LEU A 209 14.16 1.29 -0.39
N ASP A 210 14.92 2.37 -0.60
CA ASP A 210 15.78 2.94 0.44
C ASP A 210 14.96 3.51 1.60
N ASP A 211 13.81 4.13 1.30
CA ASP A 211 12.89 4.65 2.31
C ASP A 211 12.36 3.51 3.20
N ALA A 212 11.94 2.41 2.58
CA ALA A 212 11.49 1.23 3.31
C ALA A 212 12.59 0.61 4.17
N VAL A 213 13.79 0.39 3.60
CA VAL A 213 14.94 -0.17 4.32
C VAL A 213 15.32 0.71 5.50
N ARG A 214 15.52 2.01 5.26
CA ARG A 214 15.91 2.97 6.31
C ARG A 214 14.90 3.02 7.44
N PHE A 215 13.61 3.10 7.13
CA PHE A 215 12.55 3.14 8.14
C PHE A 215 12.54 1.85 8.97
N VAL A 216 12.47 0.69 8.33
CA VAL A 216 12.40 -0.61 9.03
C VAL A 216 13.66 -0.89 9.85
N SER A 217 14.85 -0.61 9.29
CA SER A 217 16.12 -0.74 10.01
C SER A 217 16.19 0.16 11.23
N ALA A 218 15.75 1.42 11.12
CA ALA A 218 15.72 2.33 12.27
C ALA A 218 14.83 1.78 13.40
N GLN A 219 13.63 1.29 13.08
CA GLN A 219 12.71 0.74 14.09
C GLN A 219 13.25 -0.55 14.73
N LEU A 220 13.86 -1.44 13.94
CA LEU A 220 14.52 -2.65 14.45
C LEU A 220 15.67 -2.30 15.40
N LEU A 221 16.55 -1.38 15.01
CA LEU A 221 17.70 -0.99 15.83
C LEU A 221 17.27 -0.28 17.12
N ALA A 222 16.17 0.48 17.09
CA ALA A 222 15.65 1.20 18.24
C ALA A 222 14.90 0.29 19.24
N HIS A 223 14.21 -0.75 18.75
CA HIS A 223 13.26 -1.51 19.57
C HIS A 223 13.61 -2.99 19.73
N GLY A 224 14.43 -3.56 18.85
CA GLY A 224 14.81 -4.97 18.88
C GLY A 224 13.60 -5.90 19.03
N PRO A 225 13.60 -6.81 20.03
CA PRO A 225 12.49 -7.74 20.24
C PRO A 225 11.17 -7.08 20.68
N ASP A 226 11.19 -5.80 21.06
CA ASP A 226 10.02 -5.01 21.48
C ASP A 226 9.39 -4.19 20.34
N LEU A 227 9.79 -4.46 19.09
CA LEU A 227 9.21 -3.85 17.88
C LEU A 227 7.67 -3.96 17.92
N ARG A 228 7.00 -2.83 17.63
CA ARG A 228 5.55 -2.76 17.52
C ARG A 228 5.13 -2.86 16.06
N PRO A 229 3.89 -3.31 15.78
CA PRO A 229 3.47 -3.47 14.39
C PRO A 229 3.45 -2.17 13.59
N ALA A 230 3.16 -1.03 14.23
CA ALA A 230 3.09 0.27 13.56
C ALA A 230 3.61 1.43 14.39
N TYR A 231 3.97 2.51 13.67
CA TYR A 231 4.54 3.75 14.19
C TYR A 231 3.96 4.96 13.44
N THR A 232 4.18 6.17 13.94
CA THR A 232 3.95 7.38 13.13
C THR A 232 4.88 7.35 11.92
N THR A 233 4.60 8.17 10.90
CA THR A 233 5.45 8.26 9.71
C THR A 233 6.87 8.74 10.02
N ALA A 234 7.09 9.33 11.19
CA ALA A 234 8.40 9.76 11.69
C ALA A 234 9.07 8.73 12.63
N GLY A 235 8.41 7.61 12.93
CA GLY A 235 8.94 6.52 13.76
C GLY A 235 8.55 6.57 15.24
N ASP A 236 7.71 7.53 15.66
CA ASP A 236 7.21 7.59 17.04
C ASP A 236 6.09 6.56 17.29
N ARG A 237 5.71 6.36 18.56
CA ARG A 237 4.56 5.51 18.89
C ARG A 237 3.26 6.08 18.35
N VAL A 238 2.40 5.18 17.87
CA VAL A 238 1.04 5.52 17.45
C VAL A 238 0.23 6.04 18.66
N PRO A 239 -0.57 7.11 18.54
CA PRO A 239 -1.46 7.54 19.61
C PRO A 239 -2.54 6.50 19.91
N ASP A 240 -2.96 6.42 21.18
CA ASP A 240 -4.08 5.56 21.58
C ASP A 240 -5.37 5.95 20.82
N GLU A 241 -6.23 4.95 20.63
CA GLU A 241 -7.47 5.08 19.89
C GLU A 241 -8.47 6.02 20.61
N VAL A 242 -9.06 6.96 19.86
CA VAL A 242 -10.05 7.91 20.34
C VAL A 242 -11.20 8.03 19.34
N LYS A 243 -12.44 7.90 19.84
CA LYS A 243 -13.65 8.17 19.05
C LYS A 243 -13.86 9.67 18.89
N ILE A 244 -14.18 10.09 17.67
CA ILE A 244 -14.49 11.47 17.34
C ILE A 244 -15.94 11.59 16.85
N ASP A 245 -16.51 12.77 17.04
CA ASP A 245 -17.88 13.10 16.64
C ASP A 245 -17.84 13.77 15.26
N LEU A 246 -17.90 12.96 14.22
CA LEU A 246 -18.03 13.38 12.83
C LEU A 246 -19.32 12.77 12.24
N PRO A 247 -19.90 13.38 11.20
CA PRO A 247 -20.98 12.74 10.44
C PRO A 247 -20.52 11.44 9.76
N GLY A 248 -19.22 11.33 9.45
CA GLY A 248 -18.55 10.11 9.01
C GLY A 248 -19.07 9.48 7.73
N TYR A 249 -18.62 8.26 7.47
CA TYR A 249 -19.25 7.35 6.51
C TYR A 249 -20.53 6.77 7.15
N PRO A 250 -21.67 6.68 6.44
CA PRO A 250 -22.89 6.10 7.01
C PRO A 250 -22.68 4.69 7.58
N GLY A 251 -22.92 4.53 8.89
CA GLY A 251 -22.69 3.27 9.61
C GLY A 251 -21.23 3.01 10.03
N GLY A 252 -20.29 3.92 9.74
CA GLY A 252 -18.92 3.84 10.25
C GLY A 252 -18.82 4.31 11.70
N GLN A 253 -17.68 4.02 12.34
CA GLN A 253 -17.29 4.67 13.59
C GLN A 253 -16.09 5.59 13.31
N ASP A 254 -16.25 6.88 13.57
CA ASP A 254 -15.16 7.84 13.37
C ASP A 254 -14.17 7.76 14.52
N THR A 255 -12.98 7.26 14.21
CA THR A 255 -11.93 6.90 15.15
C THR A 255 -10.59 7.43 14.66
N ILE A 256 -9.76 7.91 15.58
CA ILE A 256 -8.37 8.30 15.30
C ILE A 256 -7.43 7.59 16.25
N GLY A 257 -6.17 7.41 15.85
CA GLY A 257 -5.22 6.60 16.63
C GLY A 257 -5.49 5.10 16.47
N ASN A 258 -4.71 4.26 17.15
CA ASN A 258 -4.81 2.81 17.02
C ASN A 258 -4.32 2.09 18.28
N TRP A 259 -4.90 0.93 18.59
CA TRP A 259 -4.53 0.08 19.73
C TRP A 259 -3.31 -0.82 19.48
N VAL A 260 -2.74 -0.77 18.28
CA VAL A 260 -1.59 -1.54 17.78
C VAL A 260 -0.39 -1.65 18.75
N ASN A 261 -0.18 -0.65 19.61
CA ASN A 261 0.92 -0.63 20.59
C ASN A 261 0.86 -1.77 21.63
N LYS A 262 -0.29 -2.44 21.76
CA LYS A 262 -0.48 -3.56 22.70
C LYS A 262 -0.18 -4.93 22.08
N GLN A 263 0.02 -4.97 20.76
CA GLN A 263 0.21 -6.21 20.03
C GLN A 263 1.70 -6.58 19.92
N PHE A 264 1.91 -7.87 19.64
CA PHE A 264 3.15 -8.45 19.17
C PHE A 264 2.84 -9.20 17.87
N GLN A 265 3.64 -8.98 16.83
CA GLN A 265 3.52 -9.64 15.52
C GLN A 265 4.86 -10.25 15.17
N LEU A 266 4.90 -11.60 15.11
CA LEU A 266 6.14 -12.33 14.86
C LEU A 266 6.53 -12.25 13.38
N ASP A 267 5.55 -12.25 12.47
CA ASP A 267 5.76 -12.17 11.02
C ASP A 267 6.54 -10.91 10.61
N ALA A 268 6.35 -9.79 11.30
CA ALA A 268 7.02 -8.52 11.01
C ALA A 268 8.57 -8.64 10.98
N PHE A 269 9.16 -9.48 11.83
CA PHE A 269 10.61 -9.74 11.81
C PHE A 269 11.05 -10.55 10.59
N GLY A 270 10.23 -11.54 10.19
CA GLY A 270 10.47 -12.31 8.96
C GLY A 270 10.37 -11.44 7.72
N GLU A 271 9.34 -10.58 7.65
CA GLU A 271 9.14 -9.63 6.56
C GLU A 271 10.26 -8.59 6.49
N ALA A 272 10.75 -8.12 7.64
CA ALA A 272 11.91 -7.24 7.68
C ALA A 272 13.16 -7.92 7.11
N LEU A 273 13.43 -9.17 7.46
CA LEU A 273 14.54 -9.92 6.87
C LEU A 273 14.39 -10.11 5.36
N LEU A 274 13.16 -10.34 4.87
CA LEU A 274 12.86 -10.43 3.43
C LEU A 274 13.12 -9.10 2.70
N LEU A 275 12.69 -7.98 3.28
CA LEU A 275 12.98 -6.63 2.76
C LEU A 275 14.50 -6.38 2.68
N LEU A 276 15.23 -6.64 3.77
CA LEU A 276 16.67 -6.39 3.82
C LEU A 276 17.43 -7.29 2.84
N ALA A 277 17.01 -8.55 2.69
CA ALA A 277 17.56 -9.46 1.68
C ALA A 277 17.30 -8.96 0.24
N ALA A 278 16.10 -8.44 -0.04
CA ALA A 278 15.78 -7.85 -1.33
C ALA A 278 16.62 -6.59 -1.60
N ALA A 279 16.88 -5.76 -0.59
CA ALA A 279 17.76 -4.61 -0.72
C ALA A 279 19.21 -5.00 -0.99
N ALA A 280 19.70 -6.08 -0.36
CA ALA A 280 21.03 -6.62 -0.60
C ALA A 280 21.20 -7.11 -2.06
N ASP A 281 20.17 -7.69 -2.67
CA ASP A 281 20.18 -8.10 -4.08
C ASP A 281 20.34 -6.93 -5.07
N HIS A 282 20.16 -5.69 -4.61
CA HIS A 282 20.34 -4.46 -5.38
C HIS A 282 21.52 -3.60 -4.90
N ASP A 283 22.40 -4.13 -4.05
CA ASP A 283 23.50 -3.37 -3.41
C ASP A 283 23.03 -2.11 -2.65
N ARG A 284 21.80 -2.15 -2.09
CA ARG A 284 21.18 -1.03 -1.34
C ARG A 284 21.09 -1.30 0.16
N LEU A 285 21.80 -2.32 0.67
CA LEU A 285 21.85 -2.64 2.09
C LEU A 285 23.21 -2.22 2.68
N ASP A 286 23.20 -1.25 3.58
CA ASP A 286 24.39 -0.76 4.28
C ASP A 286 24.68 -1.54 5.57
N ALA A 287 25.69 -1.09 6.32
CA ALA A 287 26.11 -1.73 7.57
C ALA A 287 25.03 -1.70 8.67
N ASP A 288 24.25 -0.62 8.76
CA ASP A 288 23.15 -0.51 9.72
C ASP A 288 21.99 -1.43 9.32
N GLY A 289 21.74 -1.59 8.02
CA GLY A 289 20.83 -2.58 7.47
C GLY A 289 21.22 -4.02 7.84
N TRP A 290 22.50 -4.39 7.71
CA TRP A 290 22.98 -5.69 8.16
C TRP A 290 22.86 -5.88 9.68
N ARG A 291 23.15 -4.84 10.47
CA ARG A 291 22.94 -4.88 11.92
C ARG A 291 21.46 -5.05 12.28
N ALA A 292 20.56 -4.40 11.56
CA ALA A 292 19.12 -4.58 11.74
C ALA A 292 18.68 -6.01 11.42
N ALA A 293 19.26 -6.64 10.39
CA ALA A 293 19.00 -8.04 10.07
C ALA A 293 19.41 -8.98 11.22
N GLU A 294 20.56 -8.72 11.85
CA GLU A 294 21.00 -9.47 13.03
C GLU A 294 20.03 -9.32 14.20
N VAL A 295 19.60 -8.08 14.48
CA VAL A 295 18.61 -7.79 15.53
C VAL A 295 17.28 -8.51 15.27
N ALA A 296 16.81 -8.54 14.02
CA ALA A 296 15.60 -9.26 13.65
C ALA A 296 15.75 -10.78 13.85
N ALA A 297 16.89 -11.36 13.44
CA ALA A 297 17.16 -12.78 13.62
C ALA A 297 17.26 -13.18 15.10
N GLU A 298 17.88 -12.34 15.94
CA GLU A 298 17.94 -12.52 17.40
C GLU A 298 16.56 -12.46 18.05
N ALA A 299 15.71 -11.50 17.63
CA ALA A 299 14.33 -11.40 18.09
C ALA A 299 13.52 -12.65 17.73
N ILE A 300 13.67 -13.15 16.49
CA ILE A 300 13.05 -14.42 16.06
C ILE A 300 13.54 -15.56 16.94
N ALA A 301 14.86 -15.70 17.14
CA ALA A 301 15.44 -16.78 17.95
C ALA A 301 14.88 -16.79 19.38
N ALA A 302 14.67 -15.62 19.97
CA ALA A 302 14.13 -15.46 21.31
C ALA A 302 12.62 -15.75 21.39
N ARG A 303 11.84 -15.33 20.40
CA ARG A 303 10.37 -15.20 20.55
C ARG A 303 9.51 -16.07 19.63
N TRP A 304 10.08 -16.82 18.68
CA TRP A 304 9.29 -17.57 17.68
C TRP A 304 8.33 -18.64 18.27
N GLN A 305 8.51 -19.01 19.53
CA GLN A 305 7.65 -19.94 20.26
C GLN A 305 6.50 -19.25 21.00
N GLU A 306 6.48 -17.92 21.07
CA GLU A 306 5.39 -17.16 21.69
C GLU A 306 4.20 -17.03 20.73
N PRO A 307 2.96 -16.95 21.25
CA PRO A 307 1.81 -16.57 20.43
C PRO A 307 1.91 -15.09 20.01
N ASP A 308 1.44 -14.79 18.81
CA ASP A 308 1.44 -13.45 18.22
C ASP A 308 0.08 -13.13 17.60
N ALA A 309 -0.17 -11.86 17.25
CA ALA A 309 -1.44 -11.42 16.68
C ALA A 309 -1.59 -11.78 15.18
N GLY A 310 -0.53 -12.28 14.54
CA GLY A 310 -0.51 -12.62 13.13
C GLY A 310 -0.73 -11.44 12.19
N ILE A 311 -0.85 -11.74 10.89
CA ILE A 311 -1.02 -10.74 9.84
C ILE A 311 -2.35 -9.98 9.91
N TRP A 312 -3.36 -10.60 10.51
CA TRP A 312 -4.72 -10.08 10.58
C TRP A 312 -5.07 -9.42 11.93
N GLU A 313 -4.08 -9.24 12.82
CA GLU A 313 -4.25 -8.58 14.12
C GLU A 313 -5.32 -9.19 15.02
N LEU A 314 -5.27 -10.51 15.14
CA LEU A 314 -6.23 -11.31 15.88
C LEU A 314 -5.76 -11.56 17.32
N ASP A 315 -6.60 -12.24 18.08
CA ASP A 315 -6.21 -12.75 19.39
C ASP A 315 -4.95 -13.62 19.27
N PRO A 316 -3.95 -13.46 20.18
CA PRO A 316 -2.68 -14.12 20.03
C PRO A 316 -2.76 -15.65 19.96
N ASP A 317 -2.15 -16.23 18.94
CA ASP A 317 -1.98 -17.67 18.76
C ASP A 317 -0.64 -17.97 18.08
N HIS A 318 -0.28 -19.24 17.95
CA HIS A 318 0.92 -19.69 17.24
C HIS A 318 0.64 -19.78 15.75
N PHE A 319 0.49 -18.62 15.09
CA PHE A 319 0.15 -18.56 13.67
C PHE A 319 1.23 -19.22 12.80
N THR A 320 0.81 -20.19 11.97
CA THR A 320 1.69 -20.92 11.07
C THR A 320 2.29 -20.01 10.01
N HIS A 321 1.52 -19.02 9.53
CA HIS A 321 2.02 -17.95 8.67
C HIS A 321 3.23 -17.26 9.30
N SER A 322 3.10 -16.73 10.52
CA SER A 322 4.15 -15.95 11.18
C SER A 322 5.46 -16.74 11.32
N ARG A 323 5.36 -17.99 11.79
CA ARG A 323 6.53 -18.88 11.93
C ARG A 323 7.21 -19.17 10.59
N LEU A 324 6.43 -19.52 9.56
CA LEU A 324 7.00 -19.83 8.25
C LEU A 324 7.58 -18.59 7.55
N THR A 325 6.98 -17.41 7.73
CA THR A 325 7.52 -16.13 7.24
C THR A 325 8.87 -15.81 7.90
N CYS A 326 9.02 -16.05 9.21
CA CYS A 326 10.35 -15.97 9.86
C CYS A 326 11.36 -16.93 9.23
N ALA A 327 10.97 -18.17 8.96
CA ALA A 327 11.83 -19.14 8.31
C ALA A 327 12.24 -18.71 6.89
N ALA A 328 11.32 -18.11 6.11
CA ALA A 328 11.63 -17.52 4.81
C ALA A 328 12.67 -16.38 4.94
N GLY A 329 12.41 -15.41 5.83
CA GLY A 329 13.30 -14.27 6.04
C GLY A 329 14.71 -14.67 6.44
N LEU A 330 14.85 -15.60 7.40
CA LEU A 330 16.15 -16.15 7.82
C LEU A 330 16.90 -16.81 6.65
N ARG A 331 16.20 -17.59 5.81
CA ARG A 331 16.82 -18.24 4.64
C ARG A 331 17.28 -17.24 3.60
N GLN A 332 16.45 -16.23 3.28
CA GLN A 332 16.84 -15.24 2.27
C GLN A 332 17.99 -14.36 2.77
N ALA A 333 17.95 -13.89 4.02
CA ALA A 333 19.05 -13.13 4.60
C ALA A 333 20.37 -13.94 4.62
N ALA A 334 20.31 -15.22 5.01
CA ALA A 334 21.49 -16.10 5.04
C ALA A 334 22.13 -16.31 3.66
N ARG A 335 21.33 -16.33 2.57
CA ARG A 335 21.83 -16.48 1.20
C ARG A 335 22.61 -15.27 0.70
N ARG A 336 22.34 -14.07 1.22
CA ARG A 336 22.98 -12.82 0.80
C ARG A 336 24.11 -12.40 1.74
N GLN A 337 24.15 -12.97 2.94
CA GLN A 337 25.26 -12.76 3.86
C GLN A 337 26.53 -13.46 3.33
N PRO A 338 27.72 -12.84 3.44
CA PRO A 338 28.96 -13.55 3.20
C PRO A 338 29.04 -14.84 4.02
N VAL A 339 29.52 -15.92 3.40
CA VAL A 339 29.58 -17.25 4.03
C VAL A 339 30.32 -17.17 5.37
N GLY A 340 29.61 -17.45 6.46
CA GLY A 340 30.11 -17.31 7.83
C GLY A 340 29.22 -18.00 8.87
N ALA A 341 29.61 -17.92 10.15
CA ALA A 341 28.90 -18.58 11.24
C ALA A 341 27.42 -18.15 11.35
N LYS A 342 27.14 -16.84 11.20
CA LYS A 342 25.79 -16.27 11.28
C LYS A 342 24.84 -16.83 10.22
N ALA A 343 25.27 -16.91 8.96
CA ALA A 343 24.45 -17.48 7.89
C ALA A 343 24.05 -18.93 8.21
N ARG A 344 24.98 -19.72 8.78
CA ARG A 344 24.69 -21.09 9.22
C ARG A 344 23.70 -21.14 10.39
N GLU A 345 23.87 -20.27 11.38
CA GLU A 345 22.96 -20.18 12.54
C GLU A 345 21.54 -19.84 12.11
N TRP A 346 21.37 -18.89 11.18
CA TRP A 346 20.07 -18.50 10.64
C TRP A 346 19.40 -19.64 9.87
N LEU A 347 20.15 -20.38 9.04
CA LEU A 347 19.63 -21.56 8.33
C LEU A 347 19.18 -22.65 9.32
N VAL A 348 19.98 -22.95 10.34
CA VAL A 348 19.63 -23.92 11.39
C VAL A 348 18.36 -23.51 12.14
N LEU A 349 18.21 -22.22 12.44
CA LEU A 349 17.01 -21.70 13.08
C LEU A 349 15.79 -21.81 12.15
N ALA A 350 15.92 -21.44 10.88
CA ALA A 350 14.85 -21.55 9.89
C ALA A 350 14.36 -23.00 9.73
N ASP A 351 15.28 -23.96 9.68
CA ASP A 351 14.96 -25.38 9.58
C ASP A 351 14.25 -25.90 10.84
N ARG A 352 14.67 -25.45 12.03
CA ARG A 352 14.00 -25.77 13.29
C ARG A 352 12.56 -25.25 13.33
N ILE A 353 12.36 -23.99 12.94
CA ILE A 353 11.03 -23.37 12.89
C ILE A 353 10.15 -24.10 11.88
N THR A 354 10.67 -24.37 10.68
CA THR A 354 9.95 -25.09 9.63
C THR A 354 9.56 -26.50 10.09
N ALA A 355 10.48 -27.25 10.71
CA ALA A 355 10.22 -28.59 11.22
C ALA A 355 9.15 -28.59 12.33
N LYS A 356 9.19 -27.60 13.23
CA LYS A 356 8.17 -27.45 14.28
C LYS A 356 6.80 -27.14 13.70
N ALA A 357 6.70 -26.17 12.78
CA ALA A 357 5.45 -25.88 12.08
C ALA A 357 4.92 -27.11 11.33
N SER A 358 5.80 -27.86 10.67
CA SER A 358 5.46 -29.11 9.97
C SER A 358 4.85 -30.17 10.88
N ALA A 359 5.34 -30.27 12.12
CA ALA A 359 4.88 -31.25 13.08
C ALA A 359 3.54 -30.88 13.74
N GLU A 360 3.23 -29.58 13.83
CA GLU A 360 2.11 -29.07 14.63
C GLU A 360 0.95 -28.51 13.82
N ALA A 361 1.20 -28.08 12.59
CA ALA A 361 0.24 -27.29 11.82
C ALA A 361 0.09 -27.74 10.36
N VAL A 362 0.21 -29.04 10.14
CA VAL A 362 -0.19 -29.69 8.89
C VAL A 362 -1.51 -30.42 9.13
N HIS A 363 -2.54 -30.02 8.39
CA HIS A 363 -3.85 -30.66 8.43
C HIS A 363 -3.78 -32.07 7.83
N PRO A 364 -4.63 -33.04 8.22
CA PRO A 364 -4.64 -34.40 7.65
C PRO A 364 -4.79 -34.47 6.12
N SER A 365 -5.33 -33.43 5.47
CA SER A 365 -5.36 -33.33 3.99
C SER A 365 -4.01 -32.95 3.35
N GLY A 366 -2.97 -32.70 4.15
CA GLY A 366 -1.63 -32.33 3.70
C GLY A 366 -1.42 -30.83 3.50
N ARG A 367 -2.44 -29.98 3.64
CA ARG A 367 -2.29 -28.51 3.60
C ARG A 367 -1.77 -27.95 4.92
N TRP A 368 -1.21 -26.74 4.89
CA TRP A 368 -1.01 -25.97 6.10
C TRP A 368 -2.36 -25.57 6.71
N GLN A 369 -2.43 -25.54 8.03
CA GLN A 369 -3.54 -24.93 8.77
C GLN A 369 -3.09 -23.67 9.49
N ARG A 370 -4.06 -22.84 9.87
CA ARG A 370 -3.84 -21.48 10.38
C ARG A 370 -2.96 -21.44 11.63
N SER A 371 -3.22 -22.34 12.58
CA SER A 371 -2.41 -22.55 13.78
C SER A 371 -2.57 -23.99 14.29
N PRO A 372 -1.75 -24.46 15.26
CA PRO A 372 -1.97 -25.76 15.89
C PRO A 372 -3.34 -25.92 16.55
N SER A 373 -3.97 -24.81 16.98
CA SER A 373 -5.29 -24.75 17.60
C SER A 373 -6.44 -24.55 16.62
N ASP A 374 -6.17 -24.15 15.38
CA ASP A 374 -7.17 -23.80 14.37
C ASP A 374 -6.85 -24.49 13.03
N GLU A 375 -7.62 -25.53 12.71
CA GLU A 375 -7.45 -26.34 11.50
C GLU A 375 -7.90 -25.64 10.21
N ARG A 376 -8.59 -24.49 10.32
CA ARG A 376 -9.07 -23.73 9.17
C ARG A 376 -7.91 -23.28 8.28
N ILE A 377 -8.22 -23.05 7.01
CA ILE A 377 -7.29 -22.47 6.04
C ILE A 377 -7.30 -20.94 6.15
N ASP A 378 -6.18 -20.32 5.77
CA ASP A 378 -5.98 -18.87 5.74
C ASP A 378 -5.18 -18.52 4.48
N ALA A 379 -5.63 -17.51 3.74
CA ALA A 379 -5.01 -17.08 2.49
C ALA A 379 -3.56 -16.60 2.69
N ALA A 380 -3.21 -16.11 3.89
CA ALA A 380 -1.85 -15.71 4.21
C ALA A 380 -0.85 -16.87 4.11
N LEU A 381 -1.29 -18.13 4.23
CA LEU A 381 -0.42 -19.32 4.13
C LEU A 381 0.16 -19.55 2.73
N LEU A 382 -0.28 -18.80 1.71
CA LEU A 382 0.37 -18.79 0.39
C LEU A 382 1.73 -18.09 0.43
N LEU A 383 1.87 -17.04 1.23
CA LEU A 383 3.06 -16.19 1.23
C LEU A 383 4.34 -16.89 1.65
N PRO A 384 4.39 -17.71 2.72
CA PRO A 384 5.67 -18.28 3.14
C PRO A 384 6.34 -19.11 2.05
N ALA A 385 5.58 -19.85 1.24
CA ALA A 385 6.13 -20.57 0.09
C ALA A 385 6.62 -19.61 -1.00
N ILE A 386 5.84 -18.58 -1.34
CA ILE A 386 6.25 -17.50 -2.27
C ILE A 386 7.57 -16.87 -1.84
N ARG A 387 7.76 -16.67 -0.53
CA ARG A 387 8.95 -16.06 0.07
C ARG A 387 10.11 -17.04 0.30
N GLY A 388 9.91 -18.35 0.09
CA GLY A 388 10.97 -19.37 0.17
C GLY A 388 11.14 -20.04 1.55
N ALA A 389 10.09 -20.11 2.36
CA ALA A 389 10.05 -20.91 3.59
C ALA A 389 10.11 -22.43 3.31
N VAL A 390 9.57 -22.85 2.17
CA VAL A 390 9.61 -24.23 1.67
C VAL A 390 9.80 -24.19 0.16
N ALA A 391 10.12 -25.33 -0.44
CA ALA A 391 10.23 -25.42 -1.89
C ALA A 391 8.87 -25.15 -2.57
N PRO A 392 8.85 -24.55 -3.78
CA PRO A 392 7.63 -24.39 -4.57
C PRO A 392 6.87 -25.71 -4.78
N GLU A 393 7.59 -26.82 -5.01
CA GLU A 393 7.05 -28.14 -5.29
C GLU A 393 6.67 -28.92 -4.01
N ASP A 394 6.83 -28.32 -2.83
CA ASP A 394 6.46 -28.96 -1.57
C ASP A 394 4.96 -29.36 -1.62
N PRO A 395 4.61 -30.64 -1.33
CA PRO A 395 3.23 -31.09 -1.38
C PRO A 395 2.27 -30.25 -0.52
N ARG A 396 2.78 -29.68 0.59
CA ARG A 396 2.00 -28.81 1.47
C ARG A 396 1.71 -27.47 0.84
N THR A 397 2.65 -26.91 0.07
CA THR A 397 2.45 -25.69 -0.73
C THR A 397 1.32 -25.90 -1.74
N ILE A 398 1.40 -26.99 -2.51
CA ILE A 398 0.41 -27.33 -3.55
C ILE A 398 -0.98 -27.59 -2.93
N ALA A 399 -1.03 -28.33 -1.82
CA ALA A 399 -2.28 -28.61 -1.10
C ALA A 399 -2.89 -27.34 -0.50
N THR A 400 -2.06 -26.42 0.01
CA THR A 400 -2.50 -25.13 0.55
C THR A 400 -3.06 -24.23 -0.54
N LEU A 401 -2.39 -24.12 -1.70
CA LEU A 401 -2.91 -23.38 -2.86
C LEU A 401 -4.29 -23.87 -3.29
N LYS A 402 -4.45 -25.19 -3.46
CA LYS A 402 -5.73 -25.80 -3.84
C LYS A 402 -6.82 -25.55 -2.80
N ALA A 403 -6.47 -25.59 -1.51
CA ALA A 403 -7.42 -25.34 -0.44
C ALA A 403 -7.83 -23.86 -0.38
N VAL A 404 -6.91 -22.92 -0.52
CA VAL A 404 -7.24 -21.49 -0.58
C VAL A 404 -8.13 -21.20 -1.79
N GLU A 405 -7.79 -21.71 -2.98
CA GLU A 405 -8.63 -21.56 -4.18
C GLU A 405 -10.03 -22.15 -3.96
N GLY A 406 -10.13 -23.39 -3.47
CA GLY A 406 -11.40 -24.09 -3.34
C GLY A 406 -12.28 -23.63 -2.17
N GLU A 407 -11.69 -23.17 -1.08
CA GLU A 407 -12.41 -22.88 0.17
C GLU A 407 -12.57 -21.39 0.45
N LEU A 408 -11.72 -20.51 -0.09
CA LEU A 408 -11.68 -19.08 0.23
C LEU A 408 -11.93 -18.16 -0.97
N THR A 409 -12.50 -18.67 -2.07
CA THR A 409 -12.78 -17.83 -3.25
C THR A 409 -14.25 -17.80 -3.65
N GLU A 410 -14.68 -16.66 -4.18
CA GLU A 410 -16.01 -16.44 -4.77
C GLU A 410 -15.89 -15.42 -5.91
N ASP A 411 -16.47 -15.72 -7.07
CA ASP A 411 -16.45 -14.86 -8.28
C ASP A 411 -15.07 -14.29 -8.66
N GLY A 412 -14.01 -15.09 -8.47
CA GLY A 412 -12.63 -14.70 -8.78
C GLY A 412 -12.01 -13.71 -7.79
N TYR A 413 -12.58 -13.57 -6.60
CA TYR A 413 -12.00 -12.86 -5.47
C TYR A 413 -11.68 -13.81 -4.32
N CYS A 414 -10.71 -13.46 -3.48
CA CYS A 414 -10.25 -14.29 -2.37
C CYS A 414 -10.45 -13.57 -1.03
N TYR A 415 -10.89 -14.32 -0.03
CA TYR A 415 -11.13 -13.85 1.34
C TYR A 415 -9.97 -14.28 2.24
N ARG A 416 -9.76 -13.55 3.35
CA ARG A 416 -8.63 -13.84 4.26
C ARG A 416 -8.73 -15.25 4.85
N TYR A 417 -9.90 -15.54 5.40
CA TYR A 417 -10.27 -16.79 6.05
C TYR A 417 -11.80 -16.82 6.21
N ARG A 418 -12.36 -17.91 6.75
CA ARG A 418 -13.77 -17.95 7.17
C ARG A 418 -13.89 -17.58 8.66
N PRO A 419 -14.44 -16.40 9.02
CA PRO A 419 -14.58 -16.02 10.42
C PRO A 419 -15.48 -16.99 11.19
N ASP A 420 -16.54 -17.46 10.53
CA ASP A 420 -17.52 -18.41 11.04
C ASP A 420 -18.13 -19.24 9.88
N GLU A 421 -19.22 -19.95 10.16
CA GLU A 421 -19.90 -20.84 9.21
C GLU A 421 -20.72 -20.11 8.14
N ARG A 422 -20.83 -18.78 8.19
CA ARG A 422 -21.57 -18.02 7.17
C ARG A 422 -20.89 -18.16 5.79
N PRO A 423 -21.66 -18.04 4.70
CA PRO A 423 -21.08 -17.97 3.36
C PRO A 423 -20.03 -16.85 3.24
N LEU A 424 -19.11 -16.99 2.28
CA LEU A 424 -18.17 -15.93 1.94
C LEU A 424 -18.94 -14.67 1.51
N GLY A 425 -18.34 -13.51 1.69
CA GLY A 425 -19.01 -12.24 1.43
C GLY A 425 -20.14 -11.91 2.41
N ARG A 426 -20.37 -12.70 3.48
CA ARG A 426 -21.37 -12.41 4.53
C ARG A 426 -20.79 -11.95 5.84
N ALA A 427 -19.53 -12.21 6.13
CA ALA A 427 -18.85 -11.69 7.32
C ALA A 427 -17.91 -10.51 7.00
N GLU A 428 -17.24 -10.55 5.85
CA GLU A 428 -16.32 -9.51 5.37
C GLU A 428 -16.39 -9.40 3.83
N GLY A 429 -15.81 -8.36 3.25
CA GLY A 429 -15.54 -8.27 1.83
C GLY A 429 -14.39 -9.19 1.41
N ALA A 430 -14.19 -9.37 0.11
CA ALA A 430 -13.00 -10.05 -0.36
C ALA A 430 -11.79 -9.12 -0.19
N PHE A 431 -10.71 -9.63 0.38
CA PHE A 431 -9.54 -8.81 0.67
C PHE A 431 -8.66 -8.76 -0.58
N LEU A 432 -8.49 -7.57 -1.17
CA LEU A 432 -7.94 -7.46 -2.52
C LEU A 432 -6.52 -8.00 -2.65
N LEU A 433 -5.72 -7.90 -1.60
CA LEU A 433 -4.37 -8.46 -1.58
C LEU A 433 -4.35 -10.01 -1.65
N CYS A 434 -5.37 -10.71 -1.14
CA CYS A 434 -5.42 -12.18 -1.19
C CYS A 434 -5.57 -12.70 -2.62
N GLY A 435 -6.22 -11.95 -3.50
CA GLY A 435 -6.25 -12.28 -4.92
C GLY A 435 -4.89 -12.12 -5.60
N PHE A 436 -4.10 -11.13 -5.19
CA PHE A 436 -2.70 -11.02 -5.62
C PHE A 436 -1.81 -12.13 -5.04
N PHE A 437 -2.10 -12.63 -3.84
CA PHE A 437 -1.40 -13.82 -3.31
C PHE A 437 -1.62 -15.04 -4.19
N LEU A 438 -2.86 -15.28 -4.64
CA LEU A 438 -3.16 -16.35 -5.59
C LEU A 438 -2.41 -16.12 -6.91
N SER A 439 -2.39 -14.89 -7.42
CA SER A 439 -1.60 -14.55 -8.61
C SER A 439 -0.13 -14.93 -8.48
N LEU A 440 0.52 -14.57 -7.36
CA LEU A 440 1.92 -14.92 -7.09
C LEU A 440 2.11 -16.42 -6.87
N ALA A 441 1.17 -17.09 -6.21
CA ALA A 441 1.23 -18.52 -5.97
C ALA A 441 1.15 -19.31 -7.29
N TYR A 442 0.22 -18.99 -8.21
CA TYR A 442 0.18 -19.63 -9.52
C TYR A 442 1.41 -19.32 -10.37
N GLN A 443 1.93 -18.10 -10.28
CA GLN A 443 3.18 -17.75 -10.94
C GLN A 443 4.32 -18.66 -10.44
N GLN A 444 4.45 -18.82 -9.12
CA GLN A 444 5.44 -19.72 -8.52
C GLN A 444 5.26 -21.19 -8.96
N GLN A 445 4.02 -21.63 -9.19
CA GLN A 445 3.73 -22.98 -9.70
C GLN A 445 3.91 -23.11 -11.23
N GLY A 446 4.31 -22.04 -11.92
CA GLY A 446 4.53 -22.03 -13.37
C GLY A 446 3.25 -21.96 -14.23
N ASP A 447 2.09 -21.70 -13.62
CA ASP A 447 0.81 -21.49 -14.31
C ASP A 447 0.55 -19.99 -14.56
N ALA A 448 1.20 -19.47 -15.60
CA ALA A 448 1.09 -18.07 -16.00
C ALA A 448 -0.34 -17.65 -16.38
N VAL A 449 -1.18 -18.58 -16.85
CA VAL A 449 -2.55 -18.27 -17.26
C VAL A 449 -3.43 -18.05 -16.03
N ALA A 450 -3.34 -18.94 -15.03
CA ALA A 450 -4.02 -18.75 -13.76
C ALA A 450 -3.50 -17.49 -13.03
N ALA A 451 -2.18 -17.27 -13.02
CA ALA A 451 -1.58 -16.07 -12.45
C ALA A 451 -2.18 -14.78 -13.06
N ALA A 452 -2.19 -14.69 -14.39
CA ALA A 452 -2.75 -13.53 -15.09
C ALA A 452 -4.25 -13.34 -14.82
N ARG A 453 -5.03 -14.44 -14.71
CA ARG A 453 -6.47 -14.35 -14.37
C ARG A 453 -6.71 -13.71 -13.01
N TRP A 454 -5.97 -14.13 -11.99
CA TRP A 454 -6.07 -13.55 -10.66
C TRP A 454 -5.62 -12.09 -10.63
N PHE A 455 -4.52 -11.77 -11.31
CA PHE A 455 -4.04 -10.39 -11.44
C PHE A 455 -5.08 -9.47 -12.09
N GLU A 456 -5.59 -9.86 -13.27
CA GLU A 456 -6.57 -9.09 -14.05
C GLU A 456 -7.87 -8.87 -13.27
N ARG A 457 -8.35 -9.89 -12.57
CA ARG A 457 -9.59 -9.80 -11.79
C ARG A 457 -9.48 -8.82 -10.62
N ASN A 458 -8.34 -8.84 -9.92
CA ASN A 458 -8.15 -8.01 -8.72
C ASN A 458 -7.77 -6.57 -9.08
N ARG A 459 -6.95 -6.33 -10.11
CA ARG A 459 -6.63 -4.95 -10.54
C ARG A 459 -7.86 -4.20 -11.07
N ALA A 460 -8.87 -4.91 -11.57
CA ALA A 460 -10.13 -4.32 -12.01
C ALA A 460 -11.04 -3.84 -10.86
N ALA A 461 -10.75 -4.19 -9.61
CA ALA A 461 -11.53 -3.80 -8.44
C ALA A 461 -11.09 -2.44 -7.86
N CYS A 462 -10.83 -1.46 -8.74
CA CYS A 462 -10.43 -0.11 -8.36
C CYS A 462 -11.55 0.91 -8.62
N GLY A 463 -11.47 2.06 -7.94
CA GLY A 463 -12.32 3.22 -8.23
C GLY A 463 -11.94 3.90 -9.55
N THR A 464 -12.69 4.93 -9.94
CA THR A 464 -12.42 5.69 -11.18
C THR A 464 -11.04 6.34 -11.23
N ALA A 465 -10.45 6.62 -10.06
CA ALA A 465 -9.11 7.16 -9.94
C ALA A 465 -7.99 6.10 -10.03
N GLY A 466 -8.32 4.82 -10.21
CA GLY A 466 -7.33 3.73 -10.21
C GLY A 466 -6.89 3.28 -8.81
N LEU A 467 -7.55 3.76 -7.76
CA LEU A 467 -7.22 3.45 -6.36
C LEU A 467 -7.90 2.16 -5.90
N LEU A 468 -7.13 1.26 -5.31
CA LEU A 468 -7.60 0.07 -4.62
C LEU A 468 -7.83 0.36 -3.13
N ALA A 469 -8.96 -0.14 -2.62
CA ALA A 469 -9.25 -0.14 -1.19
C ALA A 469 -8.71 -1.43 -0.53
N GLU A 470 -8.98 -1.59 0.75
CA GLU A 470 -8.65 -2.80 1.50
C GLU A 470 -9.46 -4.03 1.02
N GLU A 471 -10.78 -3.86 0.96
CA GLU A 471 -11.72 -4.91 0.62
C GLU A 471 -12.59 -4.53 -0.57
N PHE A 472 -13.17 -5.55 -1.22
CA PHE A 472 -14.16 -5.41 -2.25
C PHE A 472 -15.40 -6.25 -1.91
N ASP A 473 -16.55 -5.60 -1.83
CA ASP A 473 -17.84 -6.28 -1.72
C ASP A 473 -18.22 -6.84 -3.09
N VAL A 474 -18.09 -8.16 -3.23
CA VAL A 474 -18.37 -8.88 -4.49
C VAL A 474 -19.84 -8.76 -4.92
N ILE A 475 -20.76 -8.77 -3.96
CA ILE A 475 -22.21 -8.76 -4.22
C ILE A 475 -22.65 -7.36 -4.65
N GLN A 476 -22.21 -6.33 -3.91
CA GLN A 476 -22.58 -4.94 -4.15
C GLN A 476 -21.67 -4.24 -5.16
N ARG A 477 -20.55 -4.86 -5.54
CA ARG A 477 -19.50 -4.32 -6.41
C ARG A 477 -18.97 -2.98 -5.90
N GLN A 478 -18.64 -2.93 -4.62
CA GLN A 478 -18.28 -1.70 -3.92
C GLN A 478 -16.93 -1.85 -3.19
N LEU A 479 -16.10 -0.81 -3.24
CA LEU A 479 -14.90 -0.69 -2.40
C LEU A 479 -15.28 -0.56 -0.92
N ARG A 480 -14.54 -1.25 -0.06
CA ARG A 480 -14.73 -1.29 1.40
C ARG A 480 -13.40 -1.09 2.13
N GLY A 481 -13.47 -0.54 3.34
CA GLY A 481 -12.28 -0.21 4.13
C GLY A 481 -11.51 1.01 3.63
N ASN A 482 -10.27 1.15 4.11
CA ASN A 482 -9.42 2.32 3.86
C ASN A 482 -8.90 2.38 2.41
N ILE A 483 -8.61 3.60 1.92
CA ILE A 483 -8.22 3.87 0.52
C ILE A 483 -7.30 5.11 0.40
N PRO A 484 -6.32 5.13 -0.53
CA PRO A 484 -5.75 3.96 -1.18
C PRO A 484 -5.00 3.10 -0.15
N GLN A 485 -5.15 1.79 -0.27
CA GLN A 485 -4.53 0.85 0.65
C GLN A 485 -3.13 0.47 0.15
N ALA A 486 -2.08 0.82 0.90
CA ALA A 486 -0.69 0.76 0.46
C ALA A 486 -0.26 -0.65 0.06
N PHE A 487 -0.45 -1.64 0.95
CA PHE A 487 0.00 -3.00 0.66
C PHE A 487 -0.74 -3.69 -0.50
N VAL A 488 -1.96 -3.25 -0.86
CA VAL A 488 -2.72 -3.81 -2.00
C VAL A 488 -2.07 -3.31 -3.28
N HIS A 489 -1.67 -2.03 -3.31
CA HIS A 489 -0.90 -1.47 -4.42
C HIS A 489 0.52 -2.03 -4.49
N ALA A 490 1.15 -2.33 -3.36
CA ALA A 490 2.44 -3.04 -3.33
C ALA A 490 2.33 -4.42 -3.99
N LEU A 491 1.31 -5.21 -3.62
CA LEU A 491 1.11 -6.53 -4.20
C LEU A 491 0.70 -6.47 -5.68
N LEU A 492 -0.03 -5.44 -6.11
CA LEU A 492 -0.26 -5.19 -7.55
C LEU A 492 1.07 -4.97 -8.27
N LEU A 493 1.93 -4.08 -7.76
CA LEU A 493 3.23 -3.78 -8.33
C LEU A 493 4.11 -5.03 -8.40
N GLU A 494 4.14 -5.81 -7.32
CA GLU A 494 4.89 -7.05 -7.26
C GLU A 494 4.41 -8.08 -8.29
N CYS A 495 3.11 -8.30 -8.39
CA CYS A 495 2.52 -9.20 -9.39
C CYS A 495 2.87 -8.76 -10.82
N ALA A 496 2.74 -7.44 -11.09
CA ALA A 496 2.99 -6.89 -12.40
C ALA A 496 4.46 -7.06 -12.83
N ALA A 497 5.38 -6.94 -11.88
CA ALA A 497 6.81 -7.16 -12.09
C ALA A 497 7.18 -8.65 -12.18
N ALA A 498 6.56 -9.51 -11.37
CA ALA A 498 6.87 -10.94 -11.33
C ALA A 498 6.50 -11.67 -12.64
N GLN A 499 5.35 -11.32 -13.24
CA GLN A 499 4.83 -12.01 -14.43
C GLN A 499 5.53 -11.66 -15.74
N HIS A 500 6.42 -10.66 -15.74
CA HIS A 500 7.26 -10.34 -16.90
C HIS A 500 8.54 -11.21 -16.97
N GLY A 501 9.09 -11.62 -15.83
CA GLY A 501 10.39 -12.31 -15.75
C GLY A 501 10.44 -13.67 -16.48
N ASP A 502 9.34 -14.44 -16.45
CA ASP A 502 9.31 -15.82 -16.99
C ASP A 502 9.05 -15.91 -18.50
N VAL A 503 8.62 -14.83 -19.15
CA VAL A 503 8.39 -14.85 -20.61
C VAL A 503 9.72 -14.91 -21.37
N ARG A 504 10.80 -14.32 -20.83
CA ARG A 504 12.12 -14.33 -21.48
C ARG A 504 12.94 -15.59 -21.25
N GLU A 505 12.77 -16.28 -20.12
CA GLU A 505 13.49 -17.54 -19.88
C GLU A 505 12.97 -18.69 -20.74
N ARG A 506 11.70 -18.66 -21.18
CA ARG A 506 11.15 -19.68 -22.09
C ARG A 506 11.56 -19.52 -23.55
N ASP A 507 11.88 -18.30 -24.01
CA ASP A 507 12.32 -18.04 -25.39
C ASP A 507 13.84 -18.21 -25.57
N GLY A 508 14.62 -18.41 -24.49
CA GLY A 508 16.08 -18.59 -24.53
C GLY A 508 16.55 -20.02 -24.84
N ASP A 509 15.70 -21.02 -24.61
CA ASP A 509 16.05 -22.44 -24.74
C ASP A 509 15.13 -23.17 -25.73
N SER A 510 15.18 -22.83 -27.04
CA SER A 510 14.82 -23.78 -28.12
C SER A 510 15.02 -23.26 -29.54
N VAL A 511 16.27 -23.02 -29.97
CA VAL A 511 16.61 -23.22 -31.40
C VAL A 511 18.05 -23.73 -31.52
N THR A 512 18.27 -25.02 -31.32
CA THR A 512 19.42 -25.71 -31.93
C THR A 512 19.03 -26.13 -33.34
N ASN A 513 19.76 -25.57 -34.31
CA ASN A 513 19.73 -25.92 -35.72
C ASN A 513 19.75 -27.44 -35.91
N SER A 514 18.69 -27.98 -36.53
CA SER A 514 18.68 -29.33 -37.12
C SER A 514 18.25 -29.23 -38.58
N GLU A 515 19.10 -29.78 -39.42
CA GLU A 515 19.14 -29.73 -40.87
C GLU A 515 17.85 -30.28 -41.54
N PHE A 516 17.18 -29.47 -42.35
CA PHE A 516 16.28 -29.99 -43.40
C PHE A 516 17.05 -30.13 -44.71
N ARG A 517 17.48 -31.35 -45.01
CA ARG A 517 17.92 -31.76 -46.35
C ARG A 517 16.72 -31.72 -47.31
N GLY A 518 16.79 -30.83 -48.30
CA GLY A 518 15.84 -30.78 -49.41
C GLY A 518 15.94 -32.01 -50.31
N THR A 519 14.79 -32.47 -50.79
CA THR A 519 14.68 -33.42 -51.92
C THR A 519 13.97 -32.69 -53.07
N PRO A 520 14.42 -32.81 -54.34
CA PRO A 520 13.95 -31.93 -55.41
C PRO A 520 12.69 -32.46 -56.09
N THR A 521 11.78 -31.54 -56.41
CA THR A 521 10.61 -31.75 -57.27
C THR A 521 11.04 -31.92 -58.74
N ARG A 522 10.56 -32.99 -59.38
CA ARG A 522 10.57 -33.18 -60.83
C ARG A 522 9.32 -32.53 -61.42
N GLU A 523 9.52 -31.60 -62.36
CA GLU A 523 8.49 -31.11 -63.27
C GLU A 523 8.17 -32.19 -64.32
N VAL A 524 6.88 -32.32 -64.64
CA VAL A 524 6.39 -32.89 -65.90
C VAL A 524 5.39 -31.90 -66.47
N THR A 525 5.76 -31.38 -67.66
CA THR A 525 5.02 -30.60 -68.67
C THR A 525 4.40 -29.27 -68.31
#